data_AF-A0A1H8MHZ8-F1
#
_entry.id   AF-A0A1H8MHZ8-F1
#
_cell.length_a   1.000
_cell.length_b   1.000
_cell.length_c   1.000
_cell.angle_alpha   90.00
_cell.angle_beta   90.00
_cell.angle_gamma   90.00
#
_symmetry.space_group_name_H-M   'P 1'
#
loop_
_entity.id
_entity.type
_entity.pdbx_description
1 polymer ?
#
loop_
_entity_poly.entity_id
_entity_poly.type
_entity_poly.pdbx_seq_one_letter_code
_entity_poly.pdbx_strand_id
1 'polypeptide(L)'
;MDRRHFLVTLGTVAIAGCSSSSGSDQTPNQDPTQTATPTFAAPTEEGTAKSPSQIDPFALDTISAVLGPLDGDETVRSYAVGGFGVGGPVYVGVSGTVPDRDDGLLARTRVELSRNGSQVGSAKVREISSAASSKNTSQNGSVPVQTAVRFPNTGSWKRGTYSADVVFEKGKTGEMRQATTSFNMVAPLEGDDATLVNADIPDSVKPQEQFDYSLTLRNTSDRSSSVLSTLDVRQAGGDWIQLNDFLLRLNIPAQTERTAHFNDVSYQVGGDLEFRLNAIDETYTIPLSE
;
A
#
# COMPACT_ATOMS: atom_id res chain seq x y z
N MET A 1 -14.11 -12.21 -1.40
CA MET A 1 -14.14 -11.48 -2.68
C MET A 1 -15.39 -10.62 -2.64
N ASP A 2 -15.22 -9.32 -2.48
CA ASP A 2 -16.33 -8.35 -2.38
C ASP A 2 -16.82 -8.00 -3.78
N ARG A 3 -18.09 -8.30 -4.08
CA ARG A 3 -18.76 -7.96 -5.33
C ARG A 3 -19.04 -6.45 -5.36
N ARG A 4 -18.68 -5.76 -6.44
CA ARG A 4 -19.01 -4.33 -6.62
C ARG A 4 -19.88 -4.16 -7.87
N HIS A 5 -21.18 -3.98 -7.66
CA HIS A 5 -22.08 -3.51 -8.71
C HIS A 5 -22.09 -1.98 -8.67
N PHE A 6 -21.63 -1.32 -9.72
CA PHE A 6 -21.74 0.14 -9.85
C PHE A 6 -23.09 0.49 -10.49
N LEU A 7 -24.04 0.95 -9.68
CA LEU A 7 -25.30 1.52 -10.16
C LEU A 7 -25.07 2.99 -10.52
N VAL A 8 -24.71 3.27 -11.77
CA VAL A 8 -24.66 4.65 -12.28
C VAL A 8 -26.08 5.05 -12.69
N THR A 9 -26.79 5.74 -11.79
CA THR A 9 -28.07 6.38 -12.12
C THR A 9 -27.78 7.85 -12.46
N LEU A 10 -27.72 8.18 -13.75
CA LEU A 10 -27.48 9.56 -14.22
C LEU A 10 -28.74 10.39 -13.94
N GLY A 11 -28.76 11.15 -12.85
CA GLY A 11 -29.86 12.00 -12.42
C GLY A 11 -29.46 13.47 -12.35
N THR A 12 -30.32 14.34 -12.89
CA THR A 12 -30.14 15.80 -12.99
C THR A 12 -30.30 16.49 -11.64
N VAL A 13 -29.31 17.30 -11.21
CA VAL A 13 -29.44 18.20 -10.05
C VAL A 13 -28.81 19.56 -10.33
N ALA A 14 -29.59 20.61 -10.05
CA ALA A 14 -29.27 22.02 -10.21
C ALA A 14 -28.33 22.55 -9.12
N ILE A 15 -27.41 23.43 -9.51
CA ILE A 15 -26.37 24.05 -8.67
C ILE A 15 -26.91 25.35 -8.06
N ALA A 16 -26.67 25.58 -6.77
CA ALA A 16 -26.69 26.90 -6.15
C ALA A 16 -25.47 27.04 -5.22
N GLY A 17 -24.62 28.02 -5.48
CA GLY A 17 -23.40 28.31 -4.72
C GLY A 17 -23.61 29.32 -3.58
N CYS A 18 -22.55 29.56 -2.81
CA CYS A 18 -22.20 30.86 -2.23
C CYS A 18 -20.75 30.86 -1.71
N SER A 19 -20.11 32.03 -1.81
CA SER A 19 -18.71 32.36 -1.62
C SER A 19 -18.45 33.14 -0.31
N SER A 20 -17.17 33.19 0.13
CA SER A 20 -16.44 34.32 0.78
C SER A 20 -15.16 33.77 1.47
N SER A 21 -13.92 34.14 1.06
CA SER A 21 -13.07 35.29 1.48
C SER A 21 -12.90 35.38 3.02
N SER A 22 -11.76 35.63 3.67
CA SER A 22 -10.45 36.22 3.34
C SER A 22 -9.62 36.28 4.65
N GLY A 23 -8.28 36.29 4.61
CA GLY A 23 -7.47 36.69 5.78
C GLY A 23 -5.97 36.37 5.73
N SER A 24 -5.17 37.39 5.42
CA SER A 24 -3.71 37.54 5.57
C SER A 24 -3.32 37.68 7.07
N ASP A 25 -2.09 37.71 7.60
CA ASP A 25 -0.74 37.99 7.09
C ASP A 25 0.31 37.71 8.22
N GLN A 26 1.60 37.65 7.84
CA GLN A 26 2.84 37.91 8.61
C GLN A 26 3.49 36.87 9.58
N THR A 27 4.63 36.34 9.10
CA THR A 27 5.91 35.97 9.78
C THR A 27 6.74 37.24 10.17
N PRO A 28 7.94 37.21 10.80
CA PRO A 28 8.87 36.10 11.11
C PRO A 28 9.47 36.11 12.55
N ASN A 29 10.15 35.02 12.93
CA ASN A 29 11.31 35.16 13.82
C ASN A 29 12.41 34.16 13.44
N GLN A 30 13.61 34.69 13.23
CA GLN A 30 14.84 33.96 12.90
C GLN A 30 15.67 33.69 14.17
N ASP A 31 16.68 32.84 13.96
CA ASP A 31 18.04 32.83 14.56
C ASP A 31 18.33 31.69 15.57
N PRO A 32 19.61 31.26 15.75
CA PRO A 32 20.44 30.58 14.75
C PRO A 32 21.00 29.21 15.19
N THR A 33 21.43 28.45 14.17
CA THR A 33 22.60 27.56 14.05
C THR A 33 23.10 26.74 15.25
N GLN A 34 23.15 25.41 15.07
CA GLN A 34 24.32 24.61 15.47
C GLN A 34 24.52 23.40 14.53
N THR A 35 25.55 23.52 13.69
CA THR A 35 26.14 22.43 12.90
C THR A 35 27.07 21.65 13.82
N ALA A 36 26.74 20.39 14.10
CA ALA A 36 27.66 19.43 14.68
C ALA A 36 28.04 18.40 13.60
N THR A 37 29.30 18.41 13.20
CA THR A 37 29.93 17.42 12.34
C THR A 37 30.23 16.16 13.16
N PRO A 38 29.66 14.98 12.84
CA PRO A 38 30.15 13.74 13.44
C PRO A 38 31.49 13.34 12.81
N THR A 39 32.52 13.24 13.64
CA THR A 39 33.80 12.63 13.32
C THR A 39 33.63 11.12 13.18
N PHE A 40 34.13 10.55 12.08
CA PHE A 40 34.22 9.11 11.85
C PHE A 40 35.27 8.47 12.77
N ALA A 41 34.88 7.41 13.47
CA ALA A 41 35.80 6.38 13.94
C ALA A 41 35.57 5.12 13.10
N ALA A 42 36.59 4.68 12.38
CA ALA A 42 36.59 3.39 11.70
C ALA A 42 36.64 2.26 12.75
N PRO A 43 35.75 1.27 12.71
CA PRO A 43 35.92 0.08 13.54
C PRO A 43 37.05 -0.79 12.97
N THR A 44 38.03 -1.09 13.82
CA THR A 44 39.06 -2.11 13.58
C THR A 44 38.40 -3.49 13.59
N GLU A 45 38.38 -4.18 12.45
CA GLU A 45 37.95 -5.58 12.37
C GLU A 45 39.06 -6.50 12.94
N GLU A 46 38.90 -6.97 14.18
CA GLU A 46 39.52 -8.23 14.61
C GLU A 46 38.57 -9.38 14.29
N GLY A 47 38.78 -9.98 13.11
CA GLY A 47 38.06 -11.15 12.65
C GLY A 47 38.37 -12.38 13.50
N THR A 48 37.49 -12.71 14.44
CA THR A 48 37.36 -14.07 14.95
C THR A 48 36.35 -14.79 14.06
N ALA A 49 36.81 -15.70 13.20
CA ALA A 49 35.96 -16.51 12.34
C ALA A 49 34.97 -17.31 13.21
N LYS A 50 33.68 -16.97 13.15
CA LYS A 50 32.61 -17.74 13.79
C LYS A 50 32.51 -19.10 13.08
N SER A 51 32.55 -20.17 13.89
CA SER A 51 32.16 -21.53 13.51
C SER A 51 30.82 -21.50 12.72
N PRO A 52 30.61 -22.35 11.69
CA PRO A 52 29.38 -22.35 10.91
C PRO A 52 28.21 -22.55 11.88
N SER A 53 27.50 -21.45 12.11
CA SER A 53 26.56 -21.33 13.21
C SER A 53 25.38 -22.26 12.94
N GLN A 54 24.98 -23.05 13.93
CA GLN A 54 23.64 -23.64 13.97
C GLN A 54 22.66 -22.53 13.63
N ILE A 55 22.04 -22.59 12.44
CA ILE A 55 21.02 -21.63 12.03
C ILE A 55 19.87 -21.80 13.02
N ASP A 56 19.53 -20.72 13.74
CA ASP A 56 18.35 -20.71 14.60
C ASP A 56 17.13 -21.01 13.70
N PRO A 57 16.43 -22.15 13.91
CA PRO A 57 15.31 -22.52 13.08
C PRO A 57 14.09 -21.60 13.30
N PHE A 58 14.14 -20.69 14.28
CA PHE A 58 13.15 -19.65 14.49
C PHE A 58 13.78 -18.25 14.44
N ALA A 59 13.84 -17.68 13.23
CA ALA A 59 14.39 -16.35 13.01
C ALA A 59 13.37 -15.36 12.44
N LEU A 60 13.55 -14.09 12.78
CA LEU A 60 12.89 -12.97 12.11
C LEU A 60 13.95 -12.31 11.21
N ASP A 61 13.78 -12.43 9.90
CA ASP A 61 14.82 -12.07 8.93
C ASP A 61 14.70 -10.62 8.47
N THR A 62 13.48 -10.15 8.20
CA THR A 62 13.25 -8.81 7.65
C THR A 62 11.87 -8.30 8.01
N ILE A 63 11.79 -7.01 8.34
CA ILE A 63 10.54 -6.27 8.49
C ILE A 63 10.64 -4.95 7.72
N SER A 64 9.55 -4.56 7.05
CA SER A 64 9.50 -3.30 6.31
C SER A 64 8.07 -2.83 6.12
N ALA A 65 7.86 -1.52 5.97
CA ALA A 65 6.69 -1.06 5.21
C ALA A 65 6.76 -1.62 3.78
N VAL A 66 5.65 -2.12 3.27
CA VAL A 66 5.57 -2.74 1.93
C VAL A 66 4.42 -2.17 1.10
N LEU A 67 4.48 -2.36 -0.22
CA LEU A 67 3.51 -1.76 -1.15
C LEU A 67 2.07 -2.25 -0.99
N GLY A 68 1.89 -3.51 -0.61
CA GLY A 68 0.61 -4.20 -0.68
C GLY A 68 0.63 -5.55 0.04
N PRO A 69 -0.39 -6.39 -0.18
CA PRO A 69 -0.29 -7.81 0.15
C PRO A 69 0.92 -8.43 -0.58
N LEU A 70 1.46 -9.49 0.00
CA LEU A 70 2.54 -10.28 -0.62
C LEU A 70 1.91 -11.54 -1.20
N ASP A 71 2.01 -11.71 -2.52
CA ASP A 71 1.48 -12.86 -3.25
C ASP A 71 2.59 -13.57 -4.05
N GLY A 72 2.55 -14.90 -4.10
CA GLY A 72 3.49 -15.71 -4.89
C GLY A 72 4.96 -15.56 -4.46
N ASP A 73 5.82 -15.17 -5.41
CA ASP A 73 7.27 -15.06 -5.24
C ASP A 73 7.74 -13.68 -4.70
N GLU A 74 6.78 -12.80 -4.38
CA GLU A 74 7.07 -11.48 -3.83
C GLU A 74 7.75 -11.58 -2.45
N THR A 75 8.76 -10.73 -2.21
CA THR A 75 9.47 -10.71 -0.93
C THR A 75 9.26 -9.38 -0.20
N VAL A 76 9.30 -9.40 1.12
CA VAL A 76 9.27 -8.17 1.94
C VAL A 76 10.33 -7.16 1.48
N ARG A 77 11.52 -7.65 1.07
CA ARG A 77 12.62 -6.79 0.60
C ARG A 77 12.33 -6.17 -0.76
N SER A 78 11.83 -6.95 -1.72
CA SER A 78 11.52 -6.43 -3.06
C SER A 78 10.31 -5.49 -3.06
N TYR A 79 9.46 -5.54 -2.03
CA TYR A 79 8.25 -4.72 -1.91
C TYR A 79 8.40 -3.56 -0.91
N ALA A 80 9.59 -3.36 -0.36
CA ALA A 80 9.85 -2.35 0.67
C ALA A 80 9.63 -0.91 0.14
N VAL A 81 9.00 -0.07 0.95
CA VAL A 81 8.79 1.36 0.64
C VAL A 81 9.09 2.26 1.82
N GLY A 82 9.55 3.47 1.51
CA GLY A 82 9.86 4.49 2.51
C GLY A 82 8.64 5.27 3.02
N GLY A 83 7.49 5.19 2.35
CA GLY A 83 6.30 5.94 2.75
C GLY A 83 5.04 5.72 1.95
N PHE A 84 3.96 6.30 2.44
CA PHE A 84 2.59 6.20 1.94
C PHE A 84 1.92 7.57 1.94
N GLY A 85 1.01 7.81 1.00
CA GLY A 85 0.15 8.99 1.04
C GLY A 85 -0.81 8.90 2.23
N VAL A 86 -1.05 10.01 2.94
CA VAL A 86 -2.08 10.10 3.99
C VAL A 86 -3.43 9.69 3.43
N GLY A 87 -4.10 8.73 4.08
CA GLY A 87 -5.34 8.11 3.58
C GLY A 87 -5.12 6.87 2.71
N GLY A 88 -3.90 6.57 2.27
CA GLY A 88 -3.56 5.33 1.58
C GLY A 88 -3.42 4.14 2.54
N PRO A 89 -3.71 2.91 2.10
CA PRO A 89 -3.53 1.73 2.92
C PRO A 89 -2.05 1.53 3.23
N VAL A 90 -1.74 1.29 4.50
CA VAL A 90 -0.38 0.97 4.96
C VAL A 90 -0.24 -0.54 5.10
N TYR A 91 0.88 -1.10 4.68
CA TYR A 91 1.20 -2.51 4.86
C TYR A 91 2.54 -2.65 5.56
N VAL A 92 2.63 -3.55 6.53
CA VAL A 92 3.87 -3.92 7.20
C VAL A 92 4.18 -5.38 6.89
N GLY A 93 5.21 -5.59 6.08
CA GLY A 93 5.74 -6.88 5.67
C GLY A 93 6.67 -7.47 6.73
N VAL A 94 6.56 -8.78 6.93
CA VAL A 94 7.33 -9.57 7.88
C VAL A 94 7.79 -10.84 7.17
N SER A 95 9.10 -11.10 7.20
CA SER A 95 9.75 -12.28 6.65
C SER A 95 10.58 -12.94 7.75
N GLY A 96 10.50 -14.25 7.85
CA GLY A 96 11.27 -15.02 8.81
C GLY A 96 11.32 -16.50 8.46
N THR A 97 11.92 -17.27 9.36
CA THR A 97 11.95 -18.73 9.31
C THR A 97 11.35 -19.31 10.57
N VAL A 98 10.66 -20.43 10.42
CA VAL A 98 10.03 -21.17 11.50
C VAL A 98 10.39 -22.65 11.38
N PRO A 99 10.53 -23.39 12.49
CA PRO A 99 10.84 -24.80 12.40
C PRO A 99 9.68 -25.54 11.73
N ASP A 100 9.99 -26.45 10.81
CA ASP A 100 9.01 -27.33 10.19
C ASP A 100 8.47 -28.28 11.25
N ARG A 101 7.16 -28.25 11.49
CA ARG A 101 6.48 -29.12 12.44
C ARG A 101 5.16 -29.57 11.85
N ASP A 102 4.83 -30.85 12.05
CA ASP A 102 3.63 -31.53 11.55
C ASP A 102 2.29 -31.03 12.15
N ASP A 103 2.28 -29.88 12.83
CA ASP A 103 1.23 -29.50 13.76
C ASP A 103 0.43 -28.24 13.43
N GLY A 104 0.54 -27.74 12.19
CA GLY A 104 -0.49 -26.92 11.57
C GLY A 104 -0.39 -25.41 11.80
N LEU A 105 0.09 -24.91 12.95
CA LEU A 105 0.29 -23.46 13.19
C LEU A 105 1.78 -23.15 13.37
N LEU A 106 2.35 -22.48 12.38
CA LEU A 106 3.77 -22.15 12.37
C LEU A 106 4.08 -20.87 13.17
N ALA A 107 3.35 -19.78 12.91
CA ALA A 107 3.59 -18.50 13.59
C ALA A 107 2.37 -17.57 13.63
N ARG A 108 2.46 -16.58 14.51
CA ARG A 108 1.55 -15.45 14.65
C ARG A 108 2.34 -14.15 14.53
N THR A 109 1.74 -13.18 13.86
CA THR A 109 2.30 -11.82 13.77
C THR A 109 1.37 -10.83 14.44
N ARG A 110 1.94 -9.93 15.25
CA ARG A 110 1.28 -8.73 15.77
C ARG A 110 2.09 -7.52 15.34
N VAL A 111 1.40 -6.48 14.89
CA VAL A 111 2.03 -5.20 14.52
C VAL A 111 1.34 -4.09 15.29
N GLU A 112 2.13 -3.32 16.03
CA GLU A 112 1.72 -2.12 16.73
C GLU A 112 2.36 -0.92 16.04
N LEU A 113 1.54 0.08 15.71
CA LEU A 113 1.99 1.29 15.05
C LEU A 113 1.99 2.44 16.04
N SER A 114 3.07 3.21 16.04
CA SER A 114 3.22 4.39 16.88
C SER A 114 3.72 5.60 16.09
N ARG A 115 3.39 6.79 16.58
CA ARG A 115 3.90 8.08 16.12
C ARG A 115 4.24 8.93 17.34
N ASN A 116 5.46 9.45 17.41
CA ASN A 116 5.95 10.23 18.54
C ASN A 116 5.71 9.52 19.89
N GLY A 117 5.94 8.20 19.93
CA GLY A 117 5.73 7.37 21.12
C GLY A 117 4.26 7.08 21.48
N SER A 118 3.29 7.62 20.74
CA SER A 118 1.86 7.32 20.95
C SER A 118 1.38 6.26 19.97
N GLN A 119 0.68 5.25 20.47
CA GLN A 119 0.08 4.22 19.63
C GLN A 119 -1.06 4.80 18.77
N VAL A 120 -1.03 4.52 17.48
CA VAL A 120 -2.00 5.01 16.47
C VAL A 120 -2.78 3.89 15.82
N GLY A 121 -2.33 2.64 15.98
CA GLY A 121 -3.01 1.46 15.49
C GLY A 121 -2.38 0.19 16.04
N SER A 122 -3.16 -0.88 16.07
CA SER A 122 -2.66 -2.23 16.29
C SER A 122 -3.44 -3.18 15.43
N ALA A 123 -2.75 -4.11 14.80
CA ALA A 123 -3.34 -5.22 14.11
C ALA A 123 -2.73 -6.50 14.67
N LYS A 124 -3.59 -7.32 15.27
CA LYS A 124 -3.29 -8.72 15.45
C LYS A 124 -3.67 -9.41 14.13
N VAL A 125 -2.95 -10.45 13.75
CA VAL A 125 -3.37 -11.51 12.82
C VAL A 125 -2.75 -11.46 11.41
N ARG A 126 -1.81 -12.39 11.21
CA ARG A 126 -2.00 -13.53 10.30
C ARG A 126 -1.49 -14.78 11.01
N GLU A 127 -2.35 -15.79 11.16
CA GLU A 127 -1.89 -17.13 11.53
C GLU A 127 -1.29 -17.77 10.29
N ILE A 128 -0.02 -18.16 10.37
CA ILE A 128 0.69 -18.80 9.27
C ILE A 128 0.62 -20.29 9.52
N SER A 129 -0.16 -21.01 8.71
CA SER A 129 -0.31 -22.46 8.83
C SER A 129 0.56 -23.21 7.84
N SER A 130 0.93 -24.45 8.17
CA SER A 130 1.80 -25.30 7.33
C SER A 130 1.15 -25.65 5.98
N ALA A 131 -0.18 -25.68 5.89
CA ALA A 131 -0.92 -25.92 4.65
C ALA A 131 -0.67 -24.84 3.57
N ALA A 132 -0.27 -23.63 3.97
CA ALA A 132 0.10 -22.55 3.05
C ALA A 132 1.56 -22.62 2.56
N SER A 133 2.39 -23.51 3.11
CA SER A 133 3.85 -23.56 2.88
C SER A 133 4.39 -24.90 2.37
N SER A 134 3.50 -25.80 1.92
CA SER A 134 3.78 -27.21 1.63
C SER A 134 4.74 -27.51 0.47
N LYS A 135 5.49 -26.53 -0.06
CA LYS A 135 6.45 -26.73 -1.15
C LYS A 135 7.92 -26.52 -0.81
N ASN A 136 8.28 -25.89 0.31
CA ASN A 136 9.66 -25.46 0.57
C ASN A 136 10.15 -25.74 2.00
N THR A 137 10.11 -26.99 2.44
CA THR A 137 10.91 -27.40 3.61
C THR A 137 12.39 -27.31 3.21
N SER A 138 13.14 -26.42 3.83
CA SER A 138 14.60 -26.38 3.64
C SER A 138 15.25 -27.65 4.19
N GLN A 139 16.43 -28.02 3.68
CA GLN A 139 17.21 -29.17 4.18
C GLN A 139 17.49 -29.12 5.69
N ASN A 140 17.27 -27.98 6.35
CA ASN A 140 17.51 -27.74 7.77
C ASN A 140 16.24 -27.86 8.63
N GLY A 141 15.13 -28.39 8.10
CA GLY A 141 13.88 -28.55 8.86
C GLY A 141 13.25 -27.22 9.28
N SER A 142 13.45 -26.17 8.47
CA SER A 142 12.84 -24.85 8.66
C SER A 142 12.10 -24.41 7.40
N VAL A 143 11.02 -23.67 7.59
CA VAL A 143 10.11 -23.20 6.56
C VAL A 143 10.20 -21.66 6.51
N PRO A 144 10.46 -21.05 5.34
CA PRO A 144 10.38 -19.60 5.20
C PRO A 144 8.91 -19.16 5.27
N VAL A 145 8.65 -18.05 5.96
CA VAL A 145 7.32 -17.49 6.08
C VAL A 145 7.35 -16.00 5.83
N GLN A 146 6.37 -15.54 5.04
CA GLN A 146 6.20 -14.14 4.69
C GLN A 146 4.74 -13.73 4.84
N THR A 147 4.51 -12.53 5.34
CA THR A 147 3.17 -11.96 5.49
C THR A 147 3.22 -10.44 5.45
N ALA A 148 2.13 -9.81 5.04
CA ALA A 148 1.94 -8.37 5.19
C ALA A 148 0.67 -8.11 6.01
N VAL A 149 0.78 -7.19 6.98
CA VAL A 149 -0.35 -6.76 7.81
C VAL A 149 -0.86 -5.43 7.29
N ARG A 150 -2.14 -5.39 6.93
CA ARG A 150 -2.80 -4.22 6.32
C ARG A 150 -3.47 -3.33 7.36
N PHE A 151 -3.27 -2.03 7.23
CA PHE A 151 -3.93 -0.96 7.98
C PHE A 151 -4.74 -0.10 6.99
N PRO A 152 -6.05 -0.37 6.79
CA PRO A 152 -6.84 0.29 5.75
C PRO A 152 -7.34 1.69 6.14
N ASN A 153 -7.47 1.97 7.44
CA ASN A 153 -8.13 3.17 7.97
C ASN A 153 -7.11 4.22 8.40
N THR A 154 -6.41 4.82 7.44
CA THR A 154 -5.35 5.82 7.67
C THR A 154 -5.79 7.26 7.35
N GLY A 155 -7.08 7.49 7.07
CA GLY A 155 -7.59 8.82 6.69
C GLY A 155 -7.44 9.88 7.79
N SER A 156 -7.39 9.48 9.06
CA SER A 156 -7.16 10.37 10.20
C SER A 156 -5.67 10.55 10.55
N TRP A 157 -4.79 9.82 9.87
CA TRP A 157 -3.36 9.86 10.15
C TRP A 157 -2.76 11.15 9.62
N LYS A 158 -1.71 11.63 10.31
CA LYS A 158 -1.06 12.89 9.97
C LYS A 158 0.26 12.60 9.27
N ARG A 159 0.77 13.56 8.49
CA ARG A 159 2.10 13.43 7.88
C ARG A 159 3.20 13.29 8.95
N GLY A 160 4.28 12.60 8.60
CA GLY A 160 5.45 12.41 9.46
C GLY A 160 5.83 10.93 9.61
N THR A 161 6.82 10.67 10.45
CA THR A 161 7.38 9.32 10.65
C THR A 161 6.54 8.49 11.61
N TYR A 162 6.33 7.24 11.24
CA TYR A 162 5.64 6.21 12.01
C TYR A 162 6.63 5.07 12.26
N SER A 163 6.46 4.42 13.41
CA SER A 163 7.18 3.21 13.78
C SER A 163 6.23 2.04 13.79
N ALA A 164 6.69 0.89 13.34
CA ALA A 164 5.98 -0.38 13.40
C ALA A 164 6.78 -1.37 14.24
N ASP A 165 6.26 -1.67 15.42
CA ASP A 165 6.78 -2.69 16.30
C ASP A 165 6.12 -4.02 15.96
N VAL A 166 6.94 -4.98 15.52
CA VAL A 166 6.49 -6.29 15.06
C VAL A 166 6.86 -7.32 16.10
N VAL A 167 5.86 -8.08 16.58
CA VAL A 167 6.06 -9.29 17.38
C VAL A 167 5.75 -10.48 16.50
N PHE A 168 6.77 -11.32 16.30
CA PHE A 168 6.69 -12.58 15.59
C PHE A 168 6.74 -13.71 16.63
N GLU A 169 5.63 -14.42 16.79
CA GLU A 169 5.42 -15.42 17.84
C GLU A 169 5.30 -16.81 17.23
N LYS A 170 6.08 -17.74 17.75
CA LYS A 170 6.04 -19.16 17.37
C LYS A 170 4.79 -19.82 17.95
N GLY A 171 3.99 -20.44 17.09
CA GLY A 171 2.61 -20.83 17.39
C GLY A 171 2.41 -21.66 18.67
N LYS A 172 3.27 -22.64 18.93
CA LYS A 172 3.12 -23.56 20.07
C LYS A 172 3.86 -23.16 21.34
N THR A 173 5.05 -22.59 21.22
CA THR A 173 5.91 -22.31 22.38
C THR A 173 5.67 -20.91 22.94
N GLY A 174 5.04 -20.02 22.16
CA GLY A 174 4.95 -18.60 22.50
C GLY A 174 6.32 -17.91 22.47
N GLU A 175 7.34 -18.55 21.88
CA GLU A 175 8.65 -17.94 21.70
C GLU A 175 8.49 -16.72 20.78
N MET A 176 9.01 -15.57 21.21
CA MET A 176 8.85 -14.32 20.50
C MET A 176 10.18 -13.82 19.92
N ARG A 177 10.09 -13.24 18.73
CA ARG A 177 11.09 -12.36 18.14
C ARG A 177 10.43 -11.01 17.92
N GLN A 178 11.18 -9.94 18.11
CA GLN A 178 10.68 -8.58 17.95
C GLN A 178 11.63 -7.78 17.09
N ALA A 179 11.09 -6.92 16.25
CA ALA A 179 11.85 -5.93 15.51
C ALA A 179 10.98 -4.71 15.24
N THR A 180 11.63 -3.59 14.96
CA THR A 180 10.98 -2.32 14.65
C THR A 180 11.41 -1.81 13.28
N THR A 181 10.47 -1.30 12.49
CA THR A 181 10.73 -0.61 11.23
C THR A 181 10.04 0.75 11.22
N SER A 182 10.44 1.64 10.33
CA SER A 182 9.87 2.98 10.23
C SER A 182 9.50 3.33 8.80
N PHE A 183 8.49 4.18 8.64
CA PHE A 183 8.03 4.68 7.36
C PHE A 183 7.41 6.07 7.53
N ASN A 184 7.24 6.78 6.42
CA ASN A 184 6.66 8.11 6.45
C ASN A 184 5.24 8.14 5.87
N MET A 185 4.34 8.84 6.55
CA MET A 185 3.10 9.31 5.94
C MET A 185 3.37 10.67 5.29
N VAL A 186 3.10 10.78 3.99
CA VAL A 186 3.39 11.97 3.17
C VAL A 186 2.11 12.48 2.49
N ALA A 187 2.21 13.58 1.74
CA ALA A 187 1.08 14.01 0.90
C ALA A 187 0.70 12.91 -0.11
N PRO A 188 -0.57 12.70 -0.48
CA PRO A 188 -0.90 11.89 -1.65
C PRO A 188 -0.18 12.38 -2.93
N LEU A 189 -0.14 11.53 -3.96
CA LEU A 189 0.27 11.93 -5.31
C LEU A 189 -0.94 12.60 -5.98
N GLU A 190 -0.76 13.84 -6.45
CA GLU A 190 -1.80 14.68 -7.05
C GLU A 190 -1.22 15.45 -8.25
N GLY A 191 -2.06 15.73 -9.24
CA GLY A 191 -1.64 16.39 -10.49
C GLY A 191 -0.41 15.73 -11.11
N ASP A 192 0.61 16.53 -11.41
CA ASP A 192 1.82 16.11 -12.11
C ASP A 192 2.72 15.12 -11.32
N ASP A 193 2.41 14.79 -10.07
CA ASP A 193 3.13 13.80 -9.24
C ASP A 193 2.88 12.34 -9.70
N ALA A 194 1.85 12.11 -10.52
CA ALA A 194 1.61 10.82 -11.14
C ALA A 194 0.88 10.96 -12.48
N THR A 195 1.05 9.97 -13.35
CA THR A 195 0.41 9.95 -14.68
C THR A 195 -0.13 8.56 -15.00
N LEU A 196 -1.18 8.48 -15.80
CA LEU A 196 -1.70 7.23 -16.34
C LEU A 196 -0.88 6.83 -17.57
N VAL A 197 -0.09 5.76 -17.47
CA VAL A 197 0.79 5.32 -18.57
C VAL A 197 0.15 4.28 -19.48
N ASN A 198 -0.77 3.48 -18.93
CA ASN A 198 -1.49 2.48 -19.71
C ASN A 198 -2.87 2.22 -19.11
N ALA A 199 -3.85 2.02 -19.98
CA ALA A 199 -5.17 1.52 -19.63
C ALA A 199 -5.44 0.28 -20.48
N ASP A 200 -5.32 -0.91 -19.87
CA ASP A 200 -5.59 -2.19 -20.53
C ASP A 200 -7.08 -2.48 -20.39
N ILE A 201 -7.83 -2.07 -21.41
CA ILE A 201 -9.29 -2.10 -21.46
C ILE A 201 -9.69 -2.92 -22.70
N PRO A 202 -10.69 -3.82 -22.61
CA PRO A 202 -11.18 -4.53 -23.78
C PRO A 202 -11.66 -3.58 -24.88
N ASP A 203 -11.37 -3.91 -26.15
CA ASP A 203 -11.74 -3.10 -27.31
C ASP A 203 -13.26 -2.87 -27.46
N SER A 204 -14.07 -3.75 -26.86
CA SER A 204 -15.52 -3.66 -26.88
C SER A 204 -16.13 -4.48 -25.74
N VAL A 205 -17.04 -3.88 -24.98
CA VAL A 205 -17.75 -4.53 -23.88
C VAL A 205 -19.25 -4.38 -24.08
N LYS A 206 -20.04 -5.45 -23.90
CA LYS A 206 -21.50 -5.32 -23.98
C LYS A 206 -22.08 -4.78 -22.66
N PRO A 207 -23.19 -4.03 -22.70
CA PRO A 207 -23.93 -3.69 -21.50
C PRO A 207 -24.28 -4.94 -20.70
N GLN A 208 -24.13 -4.86 -19.38
CA GLN A 208 -24.35 -5.95 -18.41
C GLN A 208 -23.37 -7.14 -18.50
N GLU A 209 -22.42 -7.12 -19.44
CA GLU A 209 -21.32 -8.08 -19.46
C GLU A 209 -20.33 -7.75 -18.34
N GLN A 210 -19.75 -8.80 -17.74
CA GLN A 210 -18.67 -8.65 -16.77
C GLN A 210 -17.35 -8.68 -17.51
N PHE A 211 -16.45 -7.78 -17.17
CA PHE A 211 -15.12 -7.74 -17.74
C PHE A 211 -14.10 -7.24 -16.71
N ASP A 212 -12.84 -7.53 -17.02
CA ASP A 212 -11.70 -7.08 -16.25
C ASP A 212 -10.96 -6.00 -17.04
N TYR A 213 -10.40 -5.03 -16.34
CA TYR A 213 -9.48 -4.06 -16.93
C TYR A 213 -8.42 -3.65 -15.92
N SER A 214 -7.36 -3.00 -16.39
CA SER A 214 -6.31 -2.52 -15.49
C SER A 214 -5.78 -1.15 -15.88
N LEU A 215 -5.35 -0.38 -14.88
CA LEU A 215 -4.75 0.93 -15.06
C LEU A 215 -3.34 0.91 -14.49
N THR A 216 -2.33 1.19 -15.31
CA THR A 216 -0.95 1.36 -14.88
C THR A 216 -0.66 2.84 -14.70
N LEU A 217 -0.32 3.22 -13.47
CA LEU A 217 0.04 4.58 -13.11
C LEU A 217 1.54 4.64 -12.82
N ARG A 218 2.18 5.73 -13.25
CA ARG A 218 3.58 6.04 -12.92
C ARG A 218 3.63 7.15 -11.89
N ASN A 219 4.41 6.95 -10.83
CA ASN A 219 4.80 8.01 -9.92
C ASN A 219 6.00 8.75 -10.51
N THR A 220 5.81 10.03 -10.83
CA THR A 220 6.82 10.92 -11.43
C THR A 220 7.58 11.72 -10.37
N SER A 221 7.16 11.65 -9.10
CA SER A 221 7.84 12.28 -7.97
C SER A 221 9.04 11.45 -7.47
N ASP A 222 9.90 12.07 -6.68
CA ASP A 222 11.08 11.46 -6.05
C ASP A 222 10.78 10.72 -4.74
N ARG A 223 9.51 10.63 -4.36
CA ARG A 223 9.05 10.05 -3.09
C ARG A 223 8.04 8.93 -3.30
N SER A 224 8.13 7.87 -2.49
CA SER A 224 7.06 6.87 -2.41
C SER A 224 5.82 7.48 -1.78
N SER A 225 4.66 7.27 -2.39
CA SER A 225 3.39 7.76 -1.88
C SER A 225 2.21 6.98 -2.49
N SER A 226 0.99 7.48 -2.33
CA SER A 226 -0.24 6.86 -2.81
C SER A 226 -1.02 7.82 -3.70
N VAL A 227 -1.55 7.32 -4.81
CA VAL A 227 -2.65 7.97 -5.53
C VAL A 227 -3.95 7.65 -4.79
N LEU A 228 -4.71 8.69 -4.43
CA LEU A 228 -6.02 8.60 -3.78
C LEU A 228 -7.07 9.32 -4.63
N SER A 229 -7.63 8.62 -5.60
CA SER A 229 -8.52 9.23 -6.58
C SER A 229 -9.94 8.71 -6.48
N THR A 230 -10.90 9.63 -6.32
CA THR A 230 -12.28 9.35 -6.75
C THR A 230 -12.32 9.22 -8.27
N LEU A 231 -13.41 8.69 -8.77
CA LEU A 231 -13.62 8.51 -10.21
C LEU A 231 -14.86 9.30 -10.61
N ASP A 232 -14.70 10.17 -11.60
CA ASP A 232 -15.84 10.74 -12.31
C ASP A 232 -16.08 9.93 -13.58
N VAL A 233 -17.33 9.86 -14.01
CA VAL A 233 -17.74 9.22 -15.28
C VAL A 233 -18.66 10.15 -16.05
N ARG A 234 -18.59 10.09 -17.38
CA ARG A 234 -19.57 10.68 -18.28
C ARG A 234 -19.77 9.80 -19.52
N GLN A 235 -20.92 9.93 -20.17
CA GLN A 235 -21.04 9.56 -21.58
C GLN A 235 -20.42 10.66 -22.44
N ALA A 236 -19.93 10.31 -23.63
CA ALA A 236 -19.27 11.25 -24.53
C ALA A 236 -20.11 12.54 -24.74
N GLY A 237 -19.53 13.70 -24.40
CA GLY A 237 -20.18 15.01 -24.51
C GLY A 237 -21.16 15.38 -23.37
N GLY A 238 -21.34 14.51 -22.38
CA GLY A 238 -22.13 14.78 -21.18
C GLY A 238 -21.35 15.45 -20.05
N ASP A 239 -22.06 15.74 -18.96
CA ASP A 239 -21.48 16.25 -17.72
C ASP A 239 -20.81 15.14 -16.91
N TRP A 240 -19.74 15.49 -16.19
CA TRP A 240 -19.06 14.60 -15.26
C TRP A 240 -19.93 14.32 -14.03
N ILE A 241 -20.06 13.04 -13.68
CA ILE A 241 -20.75 12.58 -12.49
C ILE A 241 -19.79 11.76 -11.64
N GLN A 242 -19.65 12.16 -10.36
CA GLN A 242 -18.78 11.48 -9.42
C GLN A 242 -19.37 10.13 -8.98
N LEU A 243 -18.53 9.09 -8.99
CA LEU A 243 -18.84 7.77 -8.45
C LEU A 243 -18.49 7.71 -6.96
N ASN A 244 -19.48 7.98 -6.11
CA ASN A 244 -19.29 8.12 -4.65
C ASN A 244 -18.73 6.87 -3.95
N ASP A 245 -18.98 5.68 -4.49
CA ASP A 245 -18.51 4.41 -3.91
C ASP A 245 -17.16 3.95 -4.48
N PHE A 246 -16.54 4.76 -5.34
CA PHE A 246 -15.23 4.46 -5.91
C PHE A 246 -14.15 5.36 -5.32
N LEU A 247 -13.09 4.72 -4.83
CA LEU A 247 -11.85 5.38 -4.45
C LEU A 247 -10.68 4.46 -4.78
N LEU A 248 -9.93 4.84 -5.82
CA LEU A 248 -8.64 4.22 -6.13
C LEU A 248 -7.68 4.56 -4.99
N ARG A 249 -7.06 3.53 -4.41
CA ARG A 249 -5.99 3.68 -3.43
C ARG A 249 -4.81 2.81 -3.88
N LEU A 250 -3.80 3.44 -4.47
CA LEU A 250 -2.66 2.74 -5.03
C LEU A 250 -1.36 3.33 -4.51
N ASN A 251 -0.58 2.54 -3.78
CA ASN A 251 0.77 2.90 -3.36
C ASN A 251 1.74 2.69 -4.51
N ILE A 252 2.55 3.70 -4.82
CA ILE A 252 3.51 3.69 -5.93
C ILE A 252 4.87 4.17 -5.42
N PRO A 253 5.94 3.36 -5.49
CA PRO A 253 7.28 3.82 -5.17
C PRO A 253 7.71 5.01 -6.04
N ALA A 254 8.65 5.81 -5.53
CA ALA A 254 9.25 6.92 -6.30
C ALA A 254 9.74 6.44 -7.68
N GLN A 255 9.44 7.18 -8.74
CA GLN A 255 9.94 6.90 -10.09
C GLN A 255 9.62 5.51 -10.65
N THR A 256 8.53 4.89 -10.20
CA THR A 256 8.12 3.55 -10.65
C THR A 256 6.66 3.52 -11.10
N GLU A 257 6.25 2.38 -11.66
CA GLU A 257 4.91 2.11 -12.13
C GLU A 257 4.23 1.06 -11.25
N ARG A 258 2.90 1.19 -11.13
CA ARG A 258 2.05 0.20 -10.47
C ARG A 258 0.73 0.08 -11.21
N THR A 259 0.25 -1.15 -11.29
CA THR A 259 -1.02 -1.46 -11.92
C THR A 259 -2.10 -1.69 -10.87
N ALA A 260 -3.25 -1.05 -11.06
CA ALA A 260 -4.48 -1.35 -10.36
C ALA A 260 -5.36 -2.22 -11.25
N HIS A 261 -5.84 -3.35 -10.72
CA HIS A 261 -6.72 -4.27 -11.42
C HIS A 261 -8.16 -4.10 -10.95
N PHE A 262 -9.09 -4.11 -11.90
CA PHE A 262 -10.51 -4.01 -11.69
C PHE A 262 -11.16 -5.22 -12.32
N ASN A 263 -11.74 -6.08 -11.49
CA ASN A 263 -12.28 -7.36 -11.94
C ASN A 263 -13.81 -7.37 -11.81
N ASP A 264 -14.46 -8.18 -12.65
CA ASP A 264 -15.90 -8.41 -12.65
C ASP A 264 -16.74 -7.11 -12.78
N VAL A 265 -16.20 -6.10 -13.46
CA VAL A 265 -16.87 -4.80 -13.65
C VAL A 265 -17.96 -4.94 -14.69
N SER A 266 -19.09 -4.25 -14.48
CA SER A 266 -20.21 -4.26 -15.42
C SER A 266 -20.95 -2.92 -15.39
N TYR A 267 -21.36 -2.46 -16.57
CA TYR A 267 -22.11 -1.21 -16.76
C TYR A 267 -23.46 -1.48 -17.42
N GLN A 268 -24.50 -0.74 -17.01
CA GLN A 268 -25.86 -0.96 -17.50
C GLN A 268 -26.21 -0.17 -18.77
N VAL A 269 -25.42 0.86 -19.09
CA VAL A 269 -25.66 1.75 -20.22
C VAL A 269 -24.78 1.34 -21.40
N GLY A 270 -25.26 1.55 -22.64
CA GLY A 270 -24.43 1.45 -23.85
C GLY A 270 -23.71 2.77 -24.16
N GLY A 271 -22.84 2.71 -25.17
CA GLY A 271 -22.02 3.84 -25.62
C GLY A 271 -20.80 4.10 -24.75
N ASP A 272 -19.81 4.78 -25.35
CA ASP A 272 -18.52 5.03 -24.70
C ASP A 272 -18.66 5.79 -23.38
N LEU A 273 -18.06 5.22 -22.34
CA LEU A 273 -17.93 5.85 -21.03
C LEU A 273 -16.52 6.39 -20.87
N GLU A 274 -16.43 7.70 -20.63
CA GLU A 274 -15.18 8.36 -20.27
C GLU A 274 -15.10 8.47 -18.75
N PHE A 275 -13.95 8.13 -18.20
CA PHE A 275 -13.66 8.14 -16.79
C PHE A 275 -12.52 9.11 -16.50
N ARG A 276 -12.57 9.77 -15.35
CA ARG A 276 -11.51 10.69 -14.88
C ARG A 276 -11.03 10.33 -13.48
N LEU A 277 -9.71 10.17 -13.35
CA LEU A 277 -9.00 10.05 -12.09
C LEU A 277 -8.77 11.45 -11.51
N ASN A 278 -9.75 11.95 -10.74
CA ASN A 278 -9.77 13.33 -10.23
C ASN A 278 -8.50 13.78 -9.47
N ALA A 279 -7.77 12.87 -8.82
CA ALA A 279 -6.56 13.25 -8.09
C ALA A 279 -5.42 13.70 -9.02
N ILE A 280 -5.36 13.17 -10.24
CA ILE A 280 -4.27 13.40 -11.21
C ILE A 280 -4.77 13.97 -12.54
N ASP A 281 -6.07 14.25 -12.66
CA ASP A 281 -6.73 14.79 -13.86
C ASP A 281 -6.48 13.98 -15.16
N GLU A 282 -6.27 12.67 -15.02
CA GLU A 282 -6.07 11.74 -16.14
C GLU A 282 -7.39 11.07 -16.53
N THR A 283 -7.61 10.88 -17.84
CA THR A 283 -8.83 10.28 -18.38
C THR A 283 -8.58 8.99 -19.14
N TYR A 284 -9.56 8.08 -19.12
CA TYR A 284 -9.57 6.88 -19.96
C TYR A 284 -10.99 6.56 -20.43
N THR A 285 -11.11 5.81 -21.53
CA THR A 285 -12.41 5.48 -22.13
C THR A 285 -12.63 3.97 -22.12
N ILE A 286 -13.84 3.55 -21.74
CA ILE A 286 -14.31 2.18 -21.89
C ILE A 286 -15.32 2.13 -23.05
N PRO A 287 -15.01 1.43 -24.15
CA PRO A 287 -15.91 1.32 -25.29
C PRO A 287 -17.03 0.31 -24.98
N LEU A 288 -18.27 0.80 -24.85
CA LEU A 288 -19.44 -0.07 -24.68
C LEU A 288 -20.18 -0.21 -25.99
N SER A 289 -20.26 -1.44 -26.51
CA SER A 289 -21.02 -1.72 -27.73
C SER A 289 -22.51 -1.43 -27.52
N GLU A 290 -23.19 -1.01 -28.58
CA GLU A 290 -24.66 -0.91 -28.58
C GLU A 290 -25.36 -2.27 -28.42
#